data_AF-A0A1M6CA26-F1
#
_entry.id   AF-A0A1M6CA26-F1
#
_cell.length_a   1.000
_cell.length_b   1.000
_cell.length_c   1.000
_cell.angle_alpha   90.00
_cell.angle_beta   90.00
_cell.angle_gamma   90.00
#
_symmetry.space_group_name_H-M   'P 1'
#
loop_
_entity.id
_entity.type
_entity.pdbx_description
1 polymer ?
#
loop_
_entity_poly.entity_id
_entity_poly.type
_entity_poly.pdbx_seq_one_letter_code
_entity_poly.pdbx_strand_id
1 'polypeptide(L)'
;MGPSISEIIYYIFLGLVTSLGQLFLVAICVYYLFKRGPKADSLLLVIGSGLSILGTITSRVGIGYATTWGSDKYLIFSYFLQGLFFLSSLLFAVGFLLLVRRITKKQL
;
A
#
# COMPACT_ATOMS: atom_id res chain seq x y z
N MET A 1 -13.19 -26.27 6.47
CA MET A 1 -13.94 -25.23 7.20
C MET A 1 -13.41 -23.89 6.74
N GLY A 2 -14.27 -22.99 6.27
CA GLY A 2 -13.84 -21.64 5.90
C GLY A 2 -13.41 -20.84 7.14
N PRO A 3 -12.55 -19.83 6.99
CA PRO A 3 -12.09 -19.05 8.12
C PRO A 3 -13.25 -18.33 8.80
N SER A 4 -13.19 -18.28 10.12
CA SER A 4 -14.22 -17.64 10.93
C SER A 4 -14.13 -16.13 10.78
N ILE A 5 -15.26 -15.41 10.92
CA ILE A 5 -15.28 -13.94 10.86
C ILE A 5 -14.27 -13.32 11.85
N SER A 6 -14.06 -13.96 13.00
CA SER A 6 -13.05 -13.60 13.99
C SER A 6 -11.62 -13.66 13.46
N GLU A 7 -11.27 -14.67 12.65
CA GLU A 7 -9.94 -14.81 12.05
C GLU A 7 -9.71 -13.74 10.99
N ILE A 8 -10.73 -13.42 10.18
CA ILE A 8 -10.65 -12.35 9.17
C ILE A 8 -10.34 -11.01 9.86
N ILE A 9 -11.08 -10.69 10.92
CA ILE A 9 -10.85 -9.46 11.71
C ILE A 9 -9.45 -9.46 12.32
N TYR A 10 -8.98 -10.59 12.84
CA TYR A 10 -7.63 -10.73 13.39
C TYR A 10 -6.55 -10.45 12.34
N TYR A 11 -6.65 -11.03 11.14
CA TYR A 11 -5.66 -10.81 10.08
C TYR A 11 -5.69 -9.37 9.53
N ILE A 12 -6.85 -8.72 9.50
CA ILE A 12 -6.95 -7.29 9.16
C ILE A 12 -6.23 -6.44 10.21
N PHE A 13 -6.47 -6.72 11.49
CA PHE A 13 -5.85 -5.99 12.60
C PHE A 13 -4.33 -6.20 12.63
N LEU A 14 -3.89 -7.44 12.41
CA LEU A 14 -2.46 -7.78 12.28
C LEU A 14 -1.83 -7.08 11.07
N GLY A 15 -2.56 -7.00 9.95
CA GLY A 15 -2.17 -6.21 8.78
C GLY A 15 -1.96 -4.73 9.11
N LEU A 16 -2.89 -4.12 9.84
CA LEU A 16 -2.78 -2.74 10.30
C LEU A 16 -1.57 -2.52 11.22
N VAL A 17 -1.38 -3.37 12.23
CA VAL A 17 -0.27 -3.28 13.19
C VAL A 17 1.08 -3.46 12.50
N THR A 18 1.19 -4.43 11.59
CA THR A 18 2.44 -4.67 10.84
C THR A 18 2.74 -3.57 9.81
N SER A 19 1.73 -2.77 9.44
CA SER A 19 1.84 -1.65 8.50
C SER A 19 2.01 -0.28 9.19
N LEU A 20 2.29 -0.21 10.49
CA LEU A 20 2.41 1.06 11.23
C LEU A 20 3.36 2.07 10.58
N GLY A 21 4.52 1.61 10.08
CA GLY A 21 5.46 2.48 9.35
C GLY A 21 4.87 3.03 8.05
N GLN A 22 4.11 2.22 7.30
CA GLN A 22 3.44 2.66 6.08
C GLN A 22 2.25 3.59 6.39
N LEU A 23 1.51 3.36 7.49
CA LEU A 23 0.44 4.23 7.94
C LEU A 23 0.95 5.63 8.26
N PHE A 24 2.09 5.72 8.93
CA PHE A 24 2.77 6.99 9.19
C PHE A 24 3.14 7.70 7.88
N LEU A 25 3.67 6.95 6.91
CA LEU A 25 4.05 7.46 5.59
C LEU A 25 2.84 7.97 4.80
N VAL A 26 1.73 7.21 4.78
CA VAL A 26 0.46 7.64 4.20
C VAL A 26 -0.06 8.90 4.89
N ALA A 27 -0.03 8.97 6.22
CA ALA A 27 -0.47 10.15 6.96
C ALA A 27 0.32 11.41 6.56
N ILE A 28 1.64 11.30 6.38
CA ILE A 28 2.48 12.40 5.87
C ILE A 28 2.09 12.77 4.44
N CYS A 29 1.87 11.79 3.56
CA CYS A 29 1.50 12.05 2.16
C CYS A 29 0.13 12.73 2.05
N VAL A 30 -0.84 12.29 2.85
CA VAL A 30 -2.17 12.89 2.95
C VAL A 30 -2.08 14.30 3.53
N TYR A 31 -1.31 14.51 4.61
CA TYR A 31 -1.06 15.85 5.14
C TYR A 31 -0.43 16.77 4.09
N TYR A 32 0.53 16.28 3.32
CA TYR A 32 1.15 17.03 2.23
C TYR A 32 0.14 17.41 1.13
N LEU A 33 -0.75 16.49 0.74
CA LEU A 33 -1.85 16.74 -0.20
C LEU A 33 -2.75 17.88 0.29
N PHE A 34 -3.20 17.84 1.55
CA PHE A 34 -4.03 18.90 2.13
C PHE A 34 -3.32 20.25 2.19
N LYS A 35 -2.03 20.25 2.54
CA LYS A 35 -1.25 21.49 2.70
C LYS A 35 -0.85 22.15 1.37
N ARG A 36 -0.56 21.36 0.33
CA ARG A 36 -0.02 21.85 -0.96
C ARG A 36 -1.03 21.81 -2.11
N GLY A 37 -2.22 21.25 -1.87
CA GLY A 37 -3.28 21.05 -2.84
C GLY A 37 -3.07 19.82 -3.72
N PRO A 38 -4.11 19.38 -4.46
CA PRO A 38 -4.05 18.21 -5.33
C PRO A 38 -3.18 18.49 -6.56
N LYS A 39 -1.89 18.16 -6.46
CA LYS A 39 -0.94 18.15 -7.58
C LYS A 39 -0.55 16.73 -7.92
N ALA A 40 -0.05 16.52 -9.14
CA ALA A 40 0.32 15.20 -9.64
C ALA A 40 1.30 14.46 -8.71
N ASP A 41 2.30 15.15 -8.15
CA ASP A 41 3.24 14.60 -7.15
C ASP A 41 2.53 14.14 -5.88
N SER A 42 1.71 14.99 -5.26
CA SER A 42 1.00 14.65 -4.02
C SER A 42 -0.02 13.52 -4.22
N LEU A 43 -0.71 13.50 -5.38
CA LEU A 43 -1.67 12.45 -5.69
C LEU A 43 -0.96 11.11 -5.90
N LEU A 44 0.14 11.08 -6.65
CA LEU A 44 0.92 9.86 -6.86
C LEU A 44 1.52 9.32 -5.56
N LEU A 45 1.98 10.22 -4.67
CA LEU A 45 2.47 9.84 -3.34
C LEU A 45 1.37 9.19 -2.49
N VAL A 46 0.17 9.79 -2.44
CA VAL A 46 -0.97 9.25 -1.68
C VAL A 46 -1.48 7.94 -2.28
N ILE A 47 -1.61 7.85 -3.60
CA ILE A 47 -2.07 6.64 -4.29
C ILE A 47 -1.07 5.50 -4.10
N GLY A 48 0.23 5.74 -4.34
CA GLY A 48 1.27 4.73 -4.19
C GLY A 48 1.38 4.21 -2.75
N SER A 49 1.37 5.11 -1.77
CA SER A 49 1.42 4.72 -0.35
C SER A 49 0.12 4.04 0.12
N GLY A 50 -1.04 4.49 -0.34
CA GLY A 50 -2.34 3.86 -0.06
C GLY A 50 -2.48 2.46 -0.64
N LEU A 51 -2.07 2.25 -1.90
CA LEU A 51 -2.03 0.92 -2.51
C LEU A 51 -1.09 -0.03 -1.76
N SER A 52 0.05 0.48 -1.25
CA SER A 52 1.00 -0.32 -0.49
C SER A 52 0.39 -0.85 0.82
N ILE A 53 -0.40 -0.03 1.52
CA ILE A 53 -1.13 -0.45 2.73
C ILE A 53 -2.20 -1.48 2.38
N LEU A 54 -3.01 -1.21 1.36
CA LEU A 54 -4.05 -2.14 0.91
C LEU A 54 -3.43 -3.49 0.53
N GLY A 55 -2.34 -3.48 -0.23
CA GLY A 55 -1.60 -4.70 -0.58
C GLY A 55 -1.08 -5.44 0.65
N THR A 56 -0.59 -4.73 1.66
CA THR A 56 -0.08 -5.34 2.91
C THR A 56 -1.21 -6.00 3.69
N ILE A 57 -2.34 -5.32 3.87
CA ILE A 57 -3.53 -5.88 4.53
C ILE A 57 -4.04 -7.11 3.75
N THR A 58 -4.18 -6.98 2.43
CA THR A 58 -4.65 -8.08 1.57
C THR A 58 -3.69 -9.27 1.61
N SER A 59 -2.36 -9.05 1.69
CA SER A 59 -1.39 -10.14 1.85
C SER A 59 -1.56 -10.91 3.15
N ARG A 60 -1.82 -10.20 4.27
CA ARG A 60 -2.03 -10.84 5.58
C ARG A 60 -3.33 -11.63 5.63
N VAL A 61 -4.40 -11.08 5.04
CA VAL A 61 -5.66 -11.80 4.88
C VAL A 61 -5.43 -13.04 4.01
N GLY A 62 -4.77 -12.91 2.87
CA GLY A 62 -4.49 -14.02 1.96
C GLY A 62 -3.68 -15.16 2.58
N ILE A 63 -2.74 -14.87 3.47
CA ILE A 63 -2.01 -15.89 4.25
C ILE A 63 -2.98 -16.74 5.09
N GLY A 64 -3.99 -16.12 5.71
CA GLY A 64 -5.03 -16.83 6.45
C GLY A 64 -5.87 -17.76 5.59
N TYR A 65 -6.03 -17.44 4.30
CA TYR A 65 -6.74 -18.28 3.32
C TYR A 65 -5.86 -19.28 2.58
N ALA A 66 -4.54 -19.24 2.76
CA ALA A 66 -3.60 -20.10 2.03
C ALA A 66 -3.90 -21.59 2.22
N THR A 67 -4.25 -21.97 3.45
CA THR A 67 -4.61 -23.34 3.83
C THR A 67 -5.95 -23.79 3.26
N THR A 68 -6.87 -22.86 2.98
CA THR A 68 -8.21 -23.15 2.45
C THR A 68 -8.26 -23.11 0.92
N TRP A 69 -7.44 -22.29 0.27
CA TRP A 69 -7.43 -22.14 -1.19
C TRP A 69 -6.53 -23.15 -1.91
N GLY A 70 -5.58 -23.76 -1.20
CA GLY A 70 -4.57 -24.63 -1.78
C GLY A 70 -3.43 -23.85 -2.45
N SER A 71 -2.30 -24.53 -2.68
CA SER A 71 -1.04 -23.91 -3.14
C SER A 71 -1.19 -23.15 -4.46
N ASP A 72 -1.93 -23.71 -5.42
CA ASP A 72 -1.97 -23.18 -6.78
C ASP A 72 -2.73 -21.85 -6.85
N LYS A 73 -3.87 -21.76 -6.16
CA LYS A 73 -4.67 -20.53 -6.09
C LYS A 73 -3.96 -19.46 -5.26
N TYR A 74 -3.30 -19.86 -4.18
CA TYR A 74 -2.50 -18.94 -3.36
C TYR A 74 -1.30 -18.37 -4.12
N LEU A 75 -0.64 -19.17 -4.97
CA LEU A 75 0.44 -18.73 -5.85
C LEU A 75 -0.04 -17.63 -6.82
N ILE A 76 -1.16 -17.85 -7.51
CA ILE A 76 -1.74 -16.85 -8.43
C ILE A 76 -2.06 -15.54 -7.69
N PHE A 77 -2.67 -15.66 -6.50
CA PHE A 77 -2.97 -14.52 -5.65
C PHE A 77 -1.70 -13.78 -5.21
N SER A 78 -0.65 -14.50 -4.82
CA SER A 78 0.63 -13.93 -4.42
C SER A 78 1.32 -13.18 -5.57
N TYR A 79 1.30 -13.74 -6.79
CA TYR A 79 1.84 -13.04 -7.97
C TYR A 79 1.06 -11.76 -8.29
N PHE A 80 -0.27 -11.81 -8.20
CA PHE A 80 -1.10 -10.61 -8.38
C PHE A 80 -0.76 -9.52 -7.37
N LEU A 81 -0.63 -9.90 -6.09
CA LEU A 81 -0.20 -8.96 -5.03
C LEU A 81 1.20 -8.41 -5.28
N GLN A 82 2.14 -9.23 -5.74
CA GLN A 82 3.49 -8.79 -6.05
C GLN A 82 3.51 -7.75 -7.18
N GLY A 83 2.67 -7.95 -8.21
CA GLY A 83 2.45 -6.95 -9.26
C GLY A 83 1.86 -5.64 -8.71
N LEU A 84 0.88 -5.72 -7.81
CA LEU A 84 0.33 -4.55 -7.13
C LEU A 84 1.37 -3.82 -6.27
N PHE A 85 2.22 -4.55 -5.53
CA PHE A 85 3.30 -3.94 -4.75
C PHE A 85 4.32 -3.24 -5.65
N PHE A 86 4.71 -3.86 -6.75
CA PHE A 86 5.61 -3.26 -7.72
C PHE A 86 5.01 -1.96 -8.29
N LEU A 87 3.74 -2.00 -8.69
CA LEU A 87 3.03 -0.84 -9.19
C LEU A 87 2.93 0.27 -8.13
N SER A 88 2.60 -0.08 -6.88
CA SER A 88 2.51 0.87 -5.76
C SER A 88 3.84 1.59 -5.50
N SER A 89 4.95 0.84 -5.54
CA SER A 89 6.32 1.37 -5.39
C SER A 89 6.66 2.31 -6.54
N LEU A 90 6.32 1.94 -7.77
CA LEU A 90 6.59 2.74 -8.95
C LEU A 90 5.80 4.06 -8.92
N LEU A 91 4.51 4.04 -8.59
CA LEU A 91 3.71 5.26 -8.42
C LEU A 91 4.31 6.17 -7.34
N PHE A 92 4.70 5.60 -6.19
CA PHE A 92 5.31 6.37 -5.11
C PHE A 92 6.64 7.00 -5.55
N ALA A 93 7.51 6.24 -6.21
CA ALA A 93 8.80 6.71 -6.70
C ALA A 93 8.65 7.83 -7.74
N VAL A 94 7.71 7.70 -8.69
CA VAL A 94 7.42 8.75 -9.67
C VAL A 94 6.88 10.01 -8.99
N GLY A 95 5.97 9.86 -8.03
CA GLY A 95 5.46 10.98 -7.23
C GLY A 95 6.58 11.70 -6.47
N PHE A 96 7.49 10.94 -5.87
CA PHE A 96 8.64 11.47 -5.14
C PHE A 96 9.63 12.19 -6.06
N LEU A 97 9.95 11.63 -7.24
CA LEU A 97 10.82 12.28 -8.22
C LEU A 97 10.25 13.61 -8.72
N LEU A 98 8.93 13.67 -8.96
CA LEU A 98 8.25 14.91 -9.34
C LEU A 98 8.30 15.95 -8.23
N LEU A 99 8.14 15.52 -6.98
CA LEU A 99 8.27 16.38 -5.80
C LEU A 99 9.68 17.00 -5.73
N VAL A 100 10.72 16.16 -5.77
CA VAL A 100 12.12 16.60 -5.71
C VAL A 100 12.42 17.56 -6.84
N ARG A 101 12.09 17.20 -8.09
CA ARG A 101 12.32 18.05 -9.26
C ARG A 101 11.67 19.42 -9.11
N ARG A 102 10.47 19.50 -8.54
CA ARG A 102 9.78 20.77 -8.30
C ARG A 102 10.48 21.60 -7.23
N ILE A 103 10.95 20.98 -6.16
CA ILE A 103 11.66 21.69 -5.08
C ILE A 103 12.98 22.25 -5.62
N THR A 104 13.77 21.46 -6.34
CA THR A 104 15.03 21.90 -6.95
C THR A 104 14.83 23.05 -7.94
N LYS A 105 13.80 22.98 -8.80
CA LYS A 105 13.47 24.07 -9.74
C LYS A 105 12.98 25.36 -9.08
N LYS A 106 12.57 25.33 -7.82
CA LYS A 106 12.17 26.53 -7.06
C LYS A 106 13.33 27.19 -6.31
N GLN A 107 14.46 26.49 -6.19
CA GLN A 107 15.65 26.94 -5.46
C GLN A 107 16.72 27.53 -6.40
N LEU A 108 16.69 27.16 -7.68
CA LEU A 108 17.35 27.85 -8.78
C LEU A 108 16.47 29.00 -9.28
#